data_AF-A0AB33BCP3-F1
#
_entry.id   AF-A0AB33BCP3-F1
#
_cell.length_a   1.000
_cell.length_b   1.000
_cell.length_c   1.000
_cell.angle_alpha   90.00
_cell.angle_beta   90.00
_cell.angle_gamma   90.00
#
_symmetry.space_group_name_H-M   'P 1'
#
loop_
_entity.id
_entity.type
_entity.pdbx_description
1 polymer ?
#
loop_
_entity_poly.entity_id
_entity_poly.type
_entity_poly.pdbx_seq_one_letter_code
_entity_poly.pdbx_strand_id
1 'polypeptide(L)' 'MAHQIETMAFVGDTWWHGLGNPLSPNQPIEVWARQAGMDWRIESSNVSYMAKNERGQNILMP' A
#
# COMPACT_ATOMS: atom_id res chain seq x y z
N MET A 1 -16.13 -0.31 8.94
CA MET A 1 -14.94 -0.23 8.07
C MET A 1 -13.75 0.17 8.95
N ALA A 2 -13.06 -0.81 9.55
CA ALA A 2 -12.07 -0.58 10.61
C ALA A 2 -10.77 -1.38 10.36
N HIS A 3 -10.27 -1.43 9.12
CA HIS A 3 -9.23 -2.41 8.75
C HIS A 3 -7.91 -1.84 8.18
N GLN A 4 -7.62 -0.54 8.32
CA GLN A 4 -6.39 0.04 7.73
C GLN A 4 -5.74 1.15 8.58
N ILE A 5 -5.56 0.96 9.89
CA ILE A 5 -4.77 1.91 10.69
C ILE A 5 -3.82 1.17 11.64
N GLU A 6 -2.84 0.38 11.16
CA GLU A 6 -1.92 -0.29 12.11
C GLU A 6 -0.44 -0.34 11.72
N THR A 7 0.01 0.34 10.66
CA THR A 7 1.46 0.41 10.33
C THR A 7 1.87 1.83 9.99
N MET A 8 1.73 2.75 10.93
CA MET A 8 2.42 4.04 10.88
C MET A 8 3.60 3.99 11.84
N ALA A 9 4.80 4.30 11.36
CA ALA A 9 5.95 4.44 12.25
C ALA A 9 6.15 5.91 12.66
N PHE A 10 6.57 6.15 13.89
CA PHE A 10 6.65 7.50 14.46
C PHE A 10 7.93 7.76 15.27
N VAL A 11 8.22 9.04 15.50
CA VAL A 11 9.27 9.52 16.42
C VAL A 11 8.61 10.36 17.51
N GLY A 12 9.05 10.21 18.76
CA GLY A 12 8.49 10.93 19.90
C GLY A 12 7.34 10.17 20.60
N ASP A 13 6.33 10.89 21.07
CA ASP A 13 5.22 10.31 21.82
C ASP A 13 4.24 9.52 20.94
N THR A 14 3.57 8.53 21.54
CA THR A 14 2.52 7.77 20.86
C THR A 14 1.29 8.64 20.60
N TRP A 15 0.70 8.53 19.41
CA TRP A 15 -0.46 9.33 19.00
C TRP A 15 -1.70 8.96 19.82
N TRP A 16 -2.75 9.79 19.74
CA TRP A 16 -3.95 9.71 20.58
C TRP A 16 -4.68 8.35 20.57
N HIS A 17 -4.51 7.55 19.51
CA HIS A 17 -5.14 6.23 19.38
C HIS A 17 -4.23 5.06 19.82
N GLY A 18 -2.97 5.31 20.20
CA GLY A 18 -2.09 4.26 20.76
C GLY A 18 -1.58 3.22 19.75
N LEU A 19 -1.73 3.44 18.44
CA LEU A 19 -1.32 2.49 17.39
C LEU A 19 -0.06 2.97 16.66
N GLY A 20 0.70 2.05 16.09
CA GLY A 20 1.92 2.33 15.32
C GLY A 20 3.20 1.80 15.97
N ASN A 21 4.32 1.87 15.24
CA ASN A 21 5.63 1.38 15.68
C ASN A 21 6.61 2.53 15.92
N PRO A 22 7.33 2.59 17.05
CA PRO A 22 8.40 3.59 17.22
C PRO A 22 9.55 3.30 16.23
N LEU A 23 10.03 4.34 15.54
CA LEU A 23 11.21 4.24 14.69
C LEU A 23 12.48 4.18 15.53
N SER A 24 13.30 3.15 15.30
CA SER A 24 14.58 3.00 15.99
C SER A 24 15.57 4.09 15.54
N PRO A 25 16.24 4.81 16.45
CA PRO A 25 17.18 5.85 16.09
C PRO A 25 18.44 5.27 15.41
N ASN A 26 19.09 6.08 14.58
CA ASN A 26 20.35 5.76 13.88
C ASN A 26 20.28 4.47 13.03
N GLN A 27 19.14 4.19 12.41
CA GLN A 27 18.98 3.06 11.50
C GLN A 27 19.03 3.50 10.03
N PRO A 28 19.37 2.59 9.12
CA PRO A 28 19.19 2.79 7.68
C PRO A 28 17.73 3.00 7.30
N ILE A 29 17.49 3.70 6.19
CA ILE A 29 16.16 4.06 5.70
C ILE A 29 15.31 2.82 5.36
N GLU A 30 15.93 1.71 4.98
CA GLU A 30 15.27 0.44 4.66
C GLU A 30 14.62 -0.17 5.90
N VAL A 31 15.26 -0.02 7.07
CA VAL A 31 14.71 -0.47 8.36
C VAL A 31 13.47 0.35 8.71
N TRP A 32 13.53 1.67 8.50
CA TRP A 32 12.40 2.57 8.73
C TRP A 32 11.23 2.31 7.77
N ALA A 33 11.51 2.09 6.48
CA ALA A 33 10.49 1.73 5.50
C ALA A 33 9.73 0.48 5.93
N ARG A 34 10.43 -0.57 6.37
CA ARG A 34 9.78 -1.79 6.91
C ARG A 34 8.98 -1.52 8.18
N GLN A 35 9.51 -0.77 9.14
CA GLN A 35 8.79 -0.44 10.38
C GLN A 35 7.51 0.37 10.13
N ALA A 36 7.51 1.19 9.08
CA ALA A 36 6.38 1.96 8.61
C ALA A 36 5.44 1.18 7.67
N GLY A 37 5.67 -0.13 7.43
CA GLY A 37 4.89 -0.91 6.46
C GLY A 37 4.96 -0.36 5.04
N MET A 38 6.06 0.32 4.69
CA MET A 38 6.35 0.91 3.38
C MET A 38 7.30 0.05 2.53
N ASP A 39 7.66 -1.15 2.99
CA ASP A 39 8.46 -2.13 2.24
C ASP A 39 7.63 -2.88 1.18
N TRP A 40 6.73 -2.16 0.51
CA TRP A 40 5.93 -2.67 -0.60
C TRP A 40 6.48 -2.20 -1.94
N ARG A 41 6.02 -2.89 -2.99
CA ARG A 41 6.34 -2.56 -4.38
C ARG A 41 5.07 -2.17 -5.12
N ILE A 42 5.15 -1.09 -5.89
CA ILE A 42 4.10 -0.75 -6.86
C ILE A 42 4.34 -1.63 -8.08
N GLU A 43 3.40 -2.52 -8.34
CA GLU A 43 3.33 -3.21 -9.63
C GLU A 43 2.40 -2.42 -10.56
N SER A 44 2.77 -2.34 -11.82
CA SER A 44 1.97 -1.68 -12.86
C SER A 44 1.59 -2.69 -13.95
N SER A 45 0.41 -2.50 -14.51
CA SER A 45 -0.06 -3.24 -15.69
C SER A 45 -0.80 -2.28 -16.61
N ASN A 46 -0.81 -2.59 -17.92
CA ASN A 46 -1.66 -1.88 -18.84
C ASN A 46 -3.12 -2.04 -18.43
N VAL A 47 -3.92 -1.00 -18.67
CA VAL A 47 -5.38 -1.12 -18.58
C VAL A 47 -5.83 -1.97 -19.77
N SER A 48 -6.82 -2.83 -19.58
CA SER A 48 -7.48 -3.51 -20.69
C SER A 48 -8.97 -3.48 -20.48
N TYR A 49 -9.72 -3.16 -21.54
CA TYR A 49 -11.17 -3.03 -21.48
C TYR A 49 -11.85 -4.26 -22.10
N MET A 50 -12.73 -4.88 -21.34
CA MET A 50 -13.56 -5.98 -21.85
C MET A 50 -14.83 -5.43 -22.51
N ALA A 51 -14.88 -5.45 -23.83
CA ALA A 51 -16.06 -5.08 -24.61
C ALA A 51 -16.81 -6.32 -25.11
N LYS A 52 -18.09 -6.17 -25.45
CA LYS A 52 -18.83 -7.15 -26.25
C LYS A 52 -19.10 -6.59 -27.64
N ASN A 53 -18.81 -7.37 -28.68
CA ASN A 53 -19.18 -6.99 -30.04
C ASN A 53 -20.67 -7.29 -30.32
N GLU A 54 -21.13 -6.91 -31.51
CA GLU A 54 -22.51 -7.13 -31.97
C GLU A 54 -22.91 -8.62 -32.01
N ARG A 55 -21.94 -9.53 -32.07
CA ARG A 55 -22.13 -10.99 -32.00
C ARG A 55 -22.11 -11.54 -30.57
N GLY A 56 -22.05 -10.67 -29.55
CA GLY A 56 -22.02 -11.05 -28.14
C GLY A 56 -20.68 -11.63 -27.65
N GLN A 57 -19.61 -11.54 -28.45
CA GLN A 57 -18.30 -12.07 -28.12
C GLN A 57 -17.52 -11.07 -27.27
N ASN A 58 -16.83 -11.54 -26.22
CA ASN A 58 -15.93 -10.71 -25.43
C ASN A 58 -14.67 -10.38 -26.25
N ILE A 59 -14.32 -9.10 -26.33
CA ILE A 59 -13.10 -8.59 -26.96
C ILE A 59 -12.30 -7.86 -25.89
N LEU A 60 -11.03 -8.19 -25.77
CA LEU A 60 -10.08 -7.44 -24.96
C LEU A 60 -9.53 -6.29 -25.80
N MET A 61 -9.86 -5.07 -25.41
CA MET A 61 -9.28 -3.86 -25.99
C MET A 61 -8.07 -3.46 -25.14
N PRO A 62 -6.92 -3.15 -25.76
CA PRO A 62 -5.76 -2.63 -25.04
C PRO A 62 -6.02 -1.23 -24.47
#